data_AF-A0AAW6PAQ2-F1
#
_entry.id   AF-A0AAW6PAQ2-F1
#
_cell.length_a   1.000
_cell.length_b   1.000
_cell.length_c   1.000
_cell.angle_alpha   90.00
_cell.angle_beta   90.00
_cell.angle_gamma   90.00
#
_symmetry.space_group_name_H-M   'P 1'
#
loop_
_entity.id
_entity.type
_entity.pdbx_description
1 polymer ?
#
loop_
_entity_poly.entity_id
_entity_poly.type
_entity_poly.pdbx_seq_one_letter_code
_entity_poly.pdbx_strand_id
1 'polypeptide(L)'
;QLAVLRELCAWREEQARLRNQPRNRILREQTLWPLARLQPKDKLALSRIDEMHPRTVRQDGDTLLALLAHAAALPAEQWPEPLPEPLPREVAPLLKQLREVGQREAERQGMAPELMLRKKILEALLKTGYPDGPYRLPDSLQGWRRELMGQALLDCLAAPEKP
;
A
#
# COMPACT_ATOMS: atom_id res chain seq x y z
N GLN A 1 15.92 -0.03 -2.59
CA GLN A 1 14.87 -0.45 -3.54
C GLN A 1 13.70 0.53 -3.58
N LEU A 2 13.09 0.88 -2.44
CA LEU A 2 11.97 1.84 -2.41
C LEU A 2 12.36 3.24 -2.93
N ALA A 3 13.57 3.73 -2.63
CA ALA A 3 14.12 4.96 -3.21
C ALA A 3 14.17 4.91 -4.74
N VAL A 4 14.69 3.81 -5.30
CA VAL A 4 14.74 3.58 -6.76
C VAL A 4 13.33 3.57 -7.36
N LEU A 5 12.38 2.88 -6.71
CA LEU A 5 11.00 2.83 -7.17
C LEU A 5 10.33 4.21 -7.13
N ARG A 6 10.61 5.04 -6.11
CA ARG A 6 10.15 6.42 -6.02
C ARG A 6 10.61 7.25 -7.22
N GLU A 7 11.91 7.21 -7.53
CA GLU A 7 12.48 7.96 -8.65
C GLU A 7 11.91 7.51 -10.01
N LEU A 8 11.80 6.19 -10.23
CA LEU A 8 11.20 5.65 -11.47
C LEU A 8 9.73 6.08 -11.62
N CYS A 9 8.95 6.05 -10.53
CA CYS A 9 7.56 6.48 -10.53
C CYS A 9 7.43 7.99 -10.80
N ALA A 10 8.28 8.81 -10.17
CA ALA A 10 8.30 10.25 -10.37
C ALA A 10 8.62 10.61 -11.82
N TRP A 11 9.69 10.03 -12.38
CA TRP A 11 10.06 10.22 -13.78
C TRP A 11 8.95 9.75 -14.73
N ARG A 12 8.35 8.58 -14.48
CA ARG A 12 7.26 8.05 -15.33
C ARG A 12 6.07 9.00 -15.36
N GLU A 13 5.71 9.56 -14.21
CA GLU A 13 4.60 10.49 -14.06
C GLU A 13 4.90 11.83 -14.76
N GLU A 14 6.12 12.34 -14.65
CA GLU A 14 6.56 13.53 -15.37
C GLU A 14 6.53 13.34 -16.89
N GLN A 15 7.12 12.25 -17.40
CA GLN A 15 7.13 11.96 -18.84
C GLN A 15 5.75 11.67 -19.40
N ALA A 16 4.85 11.05 -18.61
CA ALA A 16 3.47 10.83 -19.02
C ALA A 16 2.75 12.16 -19.29
N ARG A 17 2.95 13.16 -18.42
CA ARG A 17 2.42 14.51 -18.61
C ARG A 17 3.07 15.22 -19.79
N LEU A 18 4.41 15.24 -19.85
CA LEU A 18 5.15 15.93 -20.91
C LEU A 18 4.82 15.39 -22.31
N ARG A 19 4.69 14.08 -22.45
CA ARG A 19 4.39 13.42 -23.73
C ARG A 19 2.90 13.27 -24.00
N ASN A 20 2.05 13.72 -23.07
CA ASN A 20 0.59 13.53 -23.08
C ASN A 20 0.19 12.08 -23.41
N GLN A 21 0.76 11.13 -22.65
CA GLN A 21 0.55 9.70 -22.86
C GLN A 21 0.26 9.00 -21.54
N PRO A 22 -0.54 7.91 -21.55
CA PRO A 22 -0.72 7.09 -20.36
C PRO A 22 0.62 6.58 -19.83
N ARG A 23 0.75 6.52 -18.50
CA ARG A 23 1.97 6.04 -17.80
C ARG A 23 2.51 4.72 -18.33
N ASN A 24 1.63 3.76 -18.65
CA ASN A 24 2.03 2.45 -19.16
C ASN A 24 2.63 2.49 -20.59
N ARG A 25 2.42 3.58 -21.36
CA ARG A 25 3.14 3.80 -22.62
C ARG A 25 4.55 4.38 -22.43
N ILE A 26 4.80 5.06 -21.31
CA ILE A 26 6.13 5.54 -20.94
C ILE A 26 6.98 4.37 -20.44
N LEU A 27 6.51 3.72 -19.38
CA LEU A 27 7.16 2.58 -18.76
C LEU A 27 6.10 1.68 -18.11
N ARG A 28 6.06 0.42 -18.54
CA ARG A 28 5.05 -0.54 -18.08
C ARG A 28 5.15 -0.74 -16.56
N GLU A 29 4.01 -0.73 -15.88
CA GLU A 29 3.94 -0.92 -14.44
C GLU A 29 4.63 -2.22 -13.97
N GLN A 30 4.48 -3.30 -14.74
CA GLN A 30 5.10 -4.60 -14.46
C GLN A 30 6.63 -4.54 -14.42
N THR A 31 7.25 -3.58 -15.12
CA THR A 31 8.71 -3.43 -15.17
C THR A 31 9.27 -2.68 -13.95
N LEU A 32 8.45 -1.89 -13.24
CA LEU A 32 8.94 -0.99 -12.18
C LEU A 32 9.59 -1.75 -11.02
N TRP A 33 8.94 -2.82 -10.56
CA TRP A 33 9.48 -3.63 -9.47
C TRP A 33 10.75 -4.42 -9.88
N PRO A 34 10.76 -5.14 -11.01
CA PRO A 34 11.98 -5.74 -11.54
C PRO A 34 13.14 -4.75 -11.68
N LEU A 35 12.90 -3.53 -12.17
CA LEU A 35 13.92 -2.48 -12.28
C LEU A 35 14.47 -2.07 -10.90
N ALA A 36 13.58 -1.80 -9.94
CA ALA A 36 13.98 -1.40 -8.59
C ALA A 36 14.74 -2.53 -7.84
N ARG A 37 14.39 -3.78 -8.12
CA ARG A 37 15.00 -4.98 -7.53
C ARG A 37 16.34 -5.34 -8.16
N LEU A 38 16.41 -5.40 -9.49
CA LEU A 38 17.58 -5.88 -10.24
C LEU A 38 18.60 -4.79 -10.56
N GLN A 39 18.17 -3.53 -10.66
CA GLN A 39 19.00 -2.35 -10.91
C GLN A 39 20.03 -2.56 -12.03
N PRO A 40 19.58 -2.79 -13.27
CA PRO A 40 20.46 -3.01 -14.41
C PRO A 40 21.45 -1.85 -14.59
N LYS A 41 22.69 -2.18 -14.98
CA LYS A 41 23.79 -1.21 -15.15
C LYS A 41 24.09 -0.88 -16.61
N ASP A 42 23.46 -1.58 -17.54
CA ASP A 42 23.63 -1.37 -18.97
C ASP A 42 22.33 -1.68 -19.74
N LYS A 43 22.29 -1.31 -21.03
CA LYS A 43 21.10 -1.49 -21.88
C LYS A 43 20.76 -2.96 -22.14
N LEU A 44 21.76 -3.85 -22.13
CA LEU A 44 21.54 -5.28 -22.35
C LEU A 44 20.80 -5.87 -21.14
N ALA A 45 21.26 -5.60 -19.93
CA ALA A 45 20.59 -5.96 -18.69
C ALA A 45 19.20 -5.30 -18.59
N LEU A 46 19.07 -4.04 -19.00
CA LEU A 46 17.78 -3.35 -19.06
C LEU A 46 16.80 -4.06 -19.99
N SER A 47 17.24 -4.50 -21.17
CA SER A 47 16.41 -5.24 -22.14
C SER A 47 15.97 -6.63 -21.67
N ARG A 48 16.64 -7.20 -20.66
CA ARG A 48 16.30 -8.52 -20.07
C ARG A 48 15.26 -8.41 -18.95
N ILE A 49 14.87 -7.20 -18.58
CA ILE A 49 13.76 -6.99 -17.65
C ILE A 49 12.48 -7.51 -18.30
N ASP A 50 11.74 -8.34 -17.57
CA ASP A 50 10.47 -8.87 -18.03
C ASP A 50 9.51 -7.74 -18.42
N GLU A 51 8.77 -7.94 -19.53
CA GLU A 51 7.87 -6.94 -20.12
C GLU A 51 8.55 -5.62 -20.58
N MET A 52 9.89 -5.55 -20.64
CA MET A 52 10.59 -4.36 -21.13
C MET A 52 10.45 -4.23 -22.65
N HIS A 53 9.86 -3.12 -23.10
CA HIS A 53 9.68 -2.90 -24.53
C HIS A 53 10.99 -2.41 -25.18
N PRO A 54 11.44 -2.98 -26.32
CA PRO A 54 12.69 -2.57 -26.98
C PRO A 54 12.74 -1.09 -27.39
N ARG A 55 11.57 -0.49 -27.66
CA ARG A 55 11.46 0.97 -27.89
C ARG A 55 11.84 1.78 -26.65
N THR A 56 11.44 1.37 -25.45
CA THR A 56 11.78 2.04 -24.20
C THR A 56 13.28 1.99 -23.96
N VAL A 57 13.92 0.84 -24.18
CA VAL A 57 15.39 0.71 -24.07
C VAL A 57 16.13 1.66 -25.03
N ARG A 58 15.60 1.83 -26.25
CA ARG A 58 16.20 2.73 -27.25
C ARG A 58 15.97 4.21 -26.94
N GLN A 59 14.76 4.58 -26.48
CA GLN A 59 14.37 5.98 -26.29
C GLN A 59 14.77 6.54 -24.93
N ASP A 60 14.57 5.74 -23.87
CA ASP A 60 14.69 6.19 -22.48
C ASP A 60 15.75 5.40 -21.70
N GLY A 61 16.46 4.46 -22.34
CA GLY A 61 17.37 3.55 -21.66
C GLY A 61 18.50 4.24 -20.89
N ASP A 62 19.14 5.24 -21.47
CA ASP A 62 20.21 5.98 -20.78
C ASP A 62 19.68 6.76 -19.58
N THR A 63 18.51 7.39 -19.72
CA THR A 63 17.82 8.10 -18.64
C THR A 63 17.46 7.16 -17.50
N LEU A 64 16.90 5.99 -17.82
CA LEU A 64 16.55 4.98 -16.82
C LEU A 64 17.80 4.48 -16.08
N LEU A 65 18.88 4.20 -16.78
CA LEU A 65 20.14 3.78 -16.16
C LEU A 65 20.73 4.87 -15.25
N ALA A 66 20.66 6.13 -15.66
CA ALA A 66 21.09 7.26 -14.84
C ALA A 66 20.23 7.39 -13.56
N LEU A 67 18.91 7.27 -13.67
CA LEU A 67 17.99 7.31 -12.52
C LEU A 67 18.27 6.15 -11.55
N LEU A 68 18.48 4.94 -12.06
CA LEU A 68 18.83 3.77 -11.25
C LEU A 68 20.14 4.00 -10.50
N ALA A 69 21.19 4.47 -11.20
CA ALA A 69 22.49 4.74 -10.60
C ALA A 69 22.42 5.85 -9.54
N HIS A 70 21.72 6.94 -9.82
CA HIS A 70 21.53 8.04 -8.88
C HIS A 70 20.77 7.59 -7.63
N ALA A 71 19.62 6.93 -7.81
CA ALA A 71 18.78 6.49 -6.71
C ALA A 71 19.46 5.40 -5.84
N ALA A 72 20.31 4.57 -6.44
CA ALA A 72 21.10 3.58 -5.71
C ALA A 72 22.25 4.20 -4.90
N ALA A 73 22.73 5.38 -5.28
CA ALA A 73 23.78 6.12 -4.60
C ALA A 73 23.26 7.08 -3.52
N LEU A 74 21.93 7.21 -3.35
CA LEU A 74 21.35 8.08 -2.33
C LEU A 74 21.74 7.60 -0.92
N PRO A 75 22.15 8.52 -0.03
CA PRO A 75 22.45 8.18 1.35
C PRO A 75 21.16 7.77 2.09
N ALA A 76 21.29 6.96 3.14
CA ALA A 76 20.16 6.32 3.81
C ALA A 76 19.16 7.33 4.38
N GLU A 77 19.62 8.51 4.75
CA GLU A 77 18.83 9.62 5.28
C GLU A 77 17.86 10.21 4.24
N GLN A 78 18.11 9.97 2.95
CA GLN A 78 17.24 10.43 1.84
C GLN A 78 16.30 9.33 1.32
N TRP A 79 16.38 8.14 1.90
CA TRP A 79 15.47 7.05 1.54
C TRP A 79 14.05 7.38 2.02
N PRO A 80 13.04 6.99 1.23
CA PRO A 80 11.66 7.09 1.70
C PRO A 80 11.45 6.19 2.92
N GLU A 81 10.53 6.58 3.79
CA GLU A 81 10.11 5.74 4.91
C GLU A 81 9.66 4.36 4.41
N PRO A 82 10.02 3.28 5.13
CA PRO A 82 9.56 1.95 4.76
C PRO A 82 8.04 1.90 4.80
N LEU A 83 7.45 1.17 3.85
CA LEU A 83 6.02 0.93 3.87
C LEU A 83 5.66 0.11 5.11
N PRO A 84 4.55 0.43 5.81
CA PRO A 84 4.13 -0.33 6.97
C PRO A 84 3.82 -1.77 6.57
N GLU A 85 4.25 -2.71 7.39
CA GLU A 85 4.01 -4.12 7.14
C GLU A 85 2.50 -4.44 7.08
N PRO A 86 2.10 -5.40 6.24
CA PRO A 86 0.75 -5.91 6.29
C PRO A 86 0.49 -6.58 7.65
N LEU A 87 -0.75 -6.54 8.10
CA LEU A 87 -1.15 -7.31 9.29
C LEU A 87 -0.90 -8.81 9.04
N PRO A 88 -0.41 -9.57 10.03
CA PRO A 88 -0.16 -10.98 9.87
C PRO A 88 -1.47 -11.74 9.63
N ARG A 89 -1.37 -12.93 9.01
CA ARG A 89 -2.54 -13.76 8.69
C ARG A 89 -3.32 -14.21 9.93
N GLU A 90 -2.65 -14.29 11.06
CA GLU A 90 -3.20 -14.64 12.37
C GLU A 90 -4.29 -13.65 12.84
N VAL A 91 -4.37 -12.46 12.23
CA VAL A 91 -5.38 -11.44 12.53
C VAL A 91 -6.73 -11.74 11.86
N ALA A 92 -6.80 -12.71 10.93
CA ALA A 92 -8.03 -13.02 10.20
C ALA A 92 -9.25 -13.38 11.09
N PRO A 93 -9.12 -14.17 12.17
CA PRO A 93 -10.22 -14.43 13.10
C PRO A 93 -10.70 -13.16 13.81
N LEU A 94 -9.77 -12.31 14.25
CA LEU A 94 -10.09 -11.04 14.90
C LEU A 94 -10.82 -10.09 13.95
N LEU A 95 -10.39 -10.00 12.69
CA LEU A 95 -11.09 -9.25 11.65
C LEU A 95 -12.53 -9.77 11.42
N LYS A 96 -12.74 -11.08 11.53
CA LYS A 96 -14.08 -11.68 11.40
C LYS A 96 -14.97 -11.25 12.57
N GLN A 97 -14.49 -11.32 13.81
CA GLN A 97 -15.22 -10.90 15.01
C GLN A 97 -15.61 -9.40 14.93
N LEU A 98 -14.68 -8.53 14.54
CA LEU A 98 -14.96 -7.11 14.35
C LEU A 98 -16.01 -6.85 13.27
N ARG A 99 -16.00 -7.63 12.19
CA ARG A 99 -16.99 -7.52 11.12
C ARG A 99 -18.39 -7.91 11.60
N GLU A 100 -18.50 -8.87 12.51
CA GLU A 100 -19.78 -9.26 13.11
C GLU A 100 -20.39 -8.15 13.99
N VAL A 101 -19.56 -7.28 14.58
CA VAL A 101 -20.06 -6.05 15.25
C VAL A 101 -20.76 -5.14 14.24
N GLY A 102 -20.11 -4.85 13.11
CA GLY A 102 -20.69 -4.02 12.05
C GLY A 102 -21.94 -4.60 11.41
N GLN A 103 -21.96 -5.93 11.22
CA GLN A 103 -23.09 -6.65 10.66
C GLN A 103 -24.33 -6.52 11.56
N ARG A 104 -24.18 -6.75 12.86
CA ARG A 104 -25.28 -6.63 13.83
C ARG A 104 -25.86 -5.22 13.87
N GLU A 105 -25.00 -4.20 13.80
CA GLU A 105 -25.47 -2.82 13.81
C GLU A 105 -26.14 -2.44 12.49
N ALA A 106 -25.65 -2.95 11.35
CA ALA A 106 -26.29 -2.77 10.05
C ALA A 106 -27.72 -3.33 10.04
N GLU A 107 -27.91 -4.53 10.59
CA GLU A 107 -29.23 -5.18 10.71
C GLU A 107 -30.20 -4.37 11.59
N ARG A 108 -29.72 -3.85 12.73
CA ARG A 108 -30.52 -3.00 13.63
C ARG A 108 -30.99 -1.71 12.98
N GLN A 109 -30.12 -1.09 12.19
CA GLN A 109 -30.41 0.18 11.51
C GLN A 109 -31.11 0.00 10.16
N GLY A 110 -31.29 -1.25 9.69
CA GLY A 110 -31.83 -1.54 8.36
C GLY A 110 -30.94 -1.03 7.22
N MET A 111 -29.62 -1.04 7.40
CA MET A 111 -28.64 -0.52 6.44
C MET A 111 -27.75 -1.63 5.87
N ALA A 112 -27.11 -1.35 4.73
CA ALA A 112 -26.12 -2.26 4.16
C ALA A 112 -24.84 -2.33 5.03
N PRO A 113 -24.30 -3.53 5.33
CA PRO A 113 -23.10 -3.69 6.16
C PRO A 113 -21.88 -2.91 5.67
N GLU A 114 -21.72 -2.74 4.35
CA GLU A 114 -20.61 -2.02 3.73
C GLU A 114 -20.65 -0.50 3.99
N LEU A 115 -21.82 0.03 4.38
CA LEU A 115 -21.99 1.42 4.84
C LEU A 115 -21.58 1.58 6.31
N MET A 116 -21.74 0.52 7.10
CA MET A 116 -21.30 0.47 8.49
C MET A 116 -19.79 0.33 8.56
N LEU A 117 -19.25 -0.76 8.02
CA LEU A 117 -17.86 -1.15 8.20
C LEU A 117 -17.27 -1.79 6.94
N ARG A 118 -16.11 -1.28 6.52
CA ARG A 118 -15.31 -1.86 5.44
C ARG A 118 -14.07 -2.51 6.02
N LYS A 119 -13.59 -3.58 5.38
CA LYS A 119 -12.37 -4.29 5.80
C LYS A 119 -11.18 -3.35 6.02
N LYS A 120 -10.95 -2.40 5.11
CA LYS A 120 -9.86 -1.40 5.21
C LYS A 120 -9.91 -0.58 6.51
N ILE A 121 -11.12 -0.28 7.01
CA ILE A 121 -11.30 0.48 8.25
C ILE A 121 -10.94 -0.39 9.47
N LEU A 122 -11.33 -1.66 9.46
CA LEU A 122 -10.96 -2.61 10.52
C LEU A 122 -9.45 -2.89 10.54
N GLU A 123 -8.84 -3.03 9.37
CA GLU A 123 -7.37 -3.15 9.26
C GLU A 123 -6.68 -1.89 9.78
N ALA A 124 -7.21 -0.70 9.51
CA ALA A 124 -6.67 0.55 10.04
C ALA A 124 -6.79 0.62 11.57
N LEU A 125 -7.92 0.22 12.14
CA LEU A 125 -8.12 0.09 13.59
C LEU A 125 -7.09 -0.86 14.21
N LEU A 126 -6.93 -2.07 13.65
CA LEU A 126 -5.99 -3.06 14.17
C LEU A 126 -4.55 -2.57 14.12
N LYS A 127 -4.14 -1.89 13.04
CA LYS A 127 -2.79 -1.30 12.91
C LYS A 127 -2.46 -0.25 13.96
N THR A 128 -3.43 0.29 14.69
CA THR A 128 -3.16 1.27 15.77
C THR A 128 -2.56 0.67 17.03
N GLY A 129 -2.75 -0.64 17.25
CA GLY A 129 -2.36 -1.28 18.51
C GLY A 129 -2.01 -2.76 18.41
N TYR A 130 -2.14 -3.42 17.25
CA TYR A 130 -1.83 -4.84 17.16
C TYR A 130 -0.35 -5.13 17.50
N PRO A 131 -0.04 -6.18 18.30
CA PRO A 131 -0.97 -7.12 18.93
C PRO A 131 -1.49 -6.70 20.33
N ASP A 132 -0.76 -5.83 21.04
CA ASP A 132 -0.90 -5.65 22.49
C ASP A 132 -1.79 -4.48 22.93
N GLY A 133 -2.26 -3.68 21.98
CA GLY A 133 -2.90 -2.40 22.20
C GLY A 133 -1.91 -1.29 22.61
N PRO A 134 -2.42 -0.12 23.04
CA PRO A 134 -3.83 0.26 23.06
C PRO A 134 -4.38 0.52 21.66
N TYR A 135 -5.56 -0.02 21.38
CA TYR A 135 -6.25 0.23 20.12
C TYR A 135 -6.94 1.59 20.12
N ARG A 136 -6.92 2.28 18.97
CA ARG A 136 -7.54 3.59 18.76
C ARG A 136 -8.44 3.55 17.54
N LEU A 137 -9.64 4.10 17.67
CA LEU A 137 -10.55 4.22 16.53
C LEU A 137 -9.96 5.18 15.48
N PRO A 138 -9.82 4.77 14.21
CA PRO A 138 -9.43 5.66 13.12
C PRO A 138 -10.53 6.72 12.90
N ASP A 139 -10.18 7.81 12.23
CA ASP A 139 -11.08 8.96 12.00
C ASP A 139 -12.42 8.55 11.35
N SER A 140 -12.41 7.54 10.48
CA SER A 140 -13.62 7.01 9.84
C SER A 140 -14.61 6.34 10.79
N LEU A 141 -14.15 5.96 12.00
CA LEU A 141 -14.95 5.39 13.08
C LEU A 141 -15.24 6.39 14.20
N GLN A 142 -15.04 7.68 13.94
CA GLN A 142 -15.48 8.77 14.81
C GLN A 142 -16.91 9.23 14.45
N GLY A 143 -17.52 10.05 15.30
CA GLY A 143 -18.89 10.56 15.12
C GLY A 143 -19.96 9.49 15.32
N TRP A 144 -21.01 9.48 14.49
CA TRP A 144 -22.16 8.58 14.66
C TRP A 144 -21.78 7.09 14.69
N ARG A 145 -20.76 6.67 13.92
CA ARG A 145 -20.26 5.28 13.97
C ARG A 145 -19.64 4.94 15.32
N ARG A 146 -19.01 5.90 15.98
CA ARG A 146 -18.48 5.72 17.34
C ARG A 146 -19.62 5.50 18.32
N GLU A 147 -20.67 6.30 18.21
CA GLU A 147 -21.85 6.21 19.08
C GLU A 147 -22.55 4.86 18.97
N LEU A 148 -22.66 4.31 17.75
CA LEU A 148 -23.34 3.03 17.54
C LEU A 148 -22.49 1.80 17.87
N MET A 149 -21.22 1.79 17.49
CA MET A 149 -20.40 0.56 17.54
C MET A 149 -18.94 0.78 17.97
N GLY A 150 -18.51 2.02 18.20
CA GLY A 150 -17.12 2.33 18.52
C GLY A 150 -16.62 1.63 19.79
N GLN A 151 -17.44 1.64 20.85
CA GLN A 151 -17.08 0.96 22.10
C GLN A 151 -17.09 -0.57 21.93
N ALA A 152 -18.12 -1.13 21.27
CA ALA A 152 -18.21 -2.57 21.01
C ALA A 152 -17.01 -3.11 20.21
N LEU A 153 -16.48 -2.33 19.27
CA LEU A 153 -15.26 -2.67 18.54
C LEU A 153 -14.03 -2.70 19.44
N LEU A 154 -13.87 -1.72 20.34
CA LEU A 154 -12.76 -1.67 21.28
C LEU A 154 -12.85 -2.78 22.33
N ASP A 155 -14.05 -3.08 22.83
CA ASP A 155 -14.28 -4.16 23.78
C ASP A 155 -13.96 -5.52 23.17
N CYS A 156 -14.32 -5.72 21.90
CA CYS A 156 -13.95 -6.92 21.13
C CYS A 156 -12.43 -7.12 21.02
N LEU A 157 -11.65 -6.04 21.06
CA LEU A 157 -10.18 -6.06 21.01
C LEU A 157 -9.53 -6.17 22.39
N ALA A 158 -10.23 -5.71 23.44
CA ALA A 158 -9.76 -5.75 24.81
C ALA A 158 -10.04 -7.09 25.50
N ALA A 159 -10.97 -7.90 24.99
CA ALA A 159 -11.26 -9.23 25.49
C ALA A 159 -10.27 -10.24 24.89
N PRO A 160 -9.24 -10.71 25.62
CA PRO A 160 -8.50 -11.86 25.18
C PRO A 160 -9.44 -13.07 25.23
N GLU A 161 -9.77 -13.65 24.08
CA GLU A 161 -10.13 -15.08 24.03
C GLU A 161 -8.87 -15.86 24.47
N LYS A 162 -8.70 -15.99 25.79
CA LYS A 162 -7.83 -17.01 26.37
C LYS A 162 -8.57 -18.35 26.31
N PRO A 163 -8.07 -19.36 25.59
CA PRO A 163 -8.26 -20.73 26.03
C PRO A 163 -7.51 -20.99 27.35
#